data_AF-A0A6P4EMW1-F1
#
_entry.id   AF-A0A6P4EMW1-F1
#
_cell.length_a   1.000
_cell.length_b   1.000
_cell.length_c   1.000
_cell.angle_alpha   90.00
_cell.angle_beta   90.00
_cell.angle_gamma   90.00
#
_symmetry.space_group_name_H-M   'P 1'
#
loop_
_entity.id
_entity.type
_entity.pdbx_description
1 polymer ?
#
loop_
_entity_poly.entity_id
_entity_poly.type
_entity_poly.pdbx_seq_one_letter_code
_entity_poly.pdbx_strand_id
1 'polypeptide(L)'
;MTRTITKEDFAISFEALQAKLDSRLDRMEEQLRKLRGLDPFKVPCATSPPGWTVIQRRFDGSENFNRTWDEYKNGFGDVSGEFFIGLEKLHRMAETRPLELYIKLGTVNGTTTYAQYDDFKIGSEKEYYKLKNIGKYS
;
A
#
# COMPACT_ATOMS: atom_id res chain seq x y z
N MET A 1 7.06 49.50 -9.88
CA MET A 1 8.16 48.95 -10.72
C MET A 1 7.71 47.61 -11.27
N THR A 2 7.66 47.46 -12.59
CA THR A 2 7.26 46.22 -13.27
C THR A 2 8.54 45.41 -13.54
N ARG A 3 8.66 44.21 -12.99
CA ARG A 3 9.78 43.30 -13.28
C ARG A 3 9.58 42.68 -14.66
N THR A 4 10.58 42.78 -15.53
CA THR A 4 10.59 42.11 -16.83
C THR A 4 11.19 40.72 -16.68
N ILE A 5 10.51 39.68 -17.18
CA ILE A 5 11.02 38.31 -17.21
C ILE A 5 12.07 38.20 -18.32
N THR A 6 13.24 37.63 -18.01
CA THR A 6 14.34 37.48 -18.97
C THR A 6 14.48 36.03 -19.47
N LYS A 7 15.35 35.80 -20.47
CA LYS A 7 15.66 34.45 -20.96
C LYS A 7 16.29 33.58 -19.87
N GLU A 8 17.05 34.19 -18.97
CA GLU A 8 17.65 33.53 -17.81
C GLU A 8 16.57 33.05 -16.83
N ASP A 9 15.51 33.84 -16.58
CA ASP A 9 14.38 33.41 -15.75
C ASP A 9 13.69 32.15 -16.34
N PHE A 10 13.60 32.05 -17.67
CA PHE A 10 13.10 30.85 -18.36
C PHE A 10 14.06 29.66 -18.23
N ALA A 11 15.36 29.88 -18.40
CA ALA A 11 16.37 28.83 -18.26
C ALA A 11 16.39 28.22 -16.85
N ILE A 12 16.35 29.07 -15.81
CA ILE A 12 16.27 28.66 -14.41
C ILE A 12 15.01 27.83 -14.15
N SER A 13 13.88 28.25 -14.73
CA SER A 13 12.61 27.52 -14.60
C SER A 13 12.67 26.14 -15.25
N PHE A 14 13.32 26.03 -16.42
CA PHE A 14 13.50 24.77 -17.12
C PHE A 14 14.41 23.81 -16.35
N GLU A 15 15.54 24.29 -15.82
CA GLU A 15 16.43 23.49 -14.97
C GLU A 15 15.74 22.99 -13.70
N ALA A 16 14.94 23.84 -13.06
CA ALA A 16 14.14 23.44 -11.89
C ALA A 16 13.09 22.36 -12.23
N LEU A 17 12.47 22.44 -13.41
CA LEU A 17 11.55 21.41 -13.88
C LEU A 17 12.28 20.09 -14.17
N GLN A 18 13.44 20.15 -14.82
CA GLN A 18 14.26 18.97 -15.11
C GLN A 18 14.68 18.28 -13.81
N ALA A 19 15.23 19.03 -12.85
CA ALA A 19 15.62 18.49 -11.54
C ALA A 19 14.44 17.84 -10.79
N LYS A 20 13.23 18.41 -10.91
CA LYS A 20 12.02 17.83 -10.32
C LYS A 20 11.59 16.55 -11.01
N LEU A 21 11.78 16.43 -12.32
CA LEU A 21 11.51 15.23 -13.09
C LEU A 21 12.49 14.12 -12.73
N ASP A 22 13.79 14.42 -12.69
CA ASP A 22 14.85 13.48 -12.31
C ASP A 22 14.61 12.95 -10.89
N SER A 23 14.30 13.84 -9.94
CA SER A 23 13.93 13.43 -8.56
C SER A 23 12.66 12.56 -8.50
N ARG A 24 11.68 12.76 -9.40
CA ARG A 24 10.53 11.85 -9.49
C ARG A 24 10.93 10.50 -10.04
N LEU A 25 11.81 10.46 -11.04
CA LEU A 25 12.30 9.23 -11.64
C LEU A 25 13.08 8.40 -10.62
N ASP A 26 14.05 9.01 -9.91
CA ASP A 26 14.85 8.36 -8.88
C ASP A 26 13.99 7.72 -7.77
N ARG A 27 12.95 8.44 -7.31
CA ARG A 27 12.01 7.90 -6.31
C ARG A 27 11.22 6.71 -6.84
N MET A 28 10.80 6.76 -8.10
CA MET A 28 10.06 5.67 -8.72
C MET A 28 10.94 4.44 -8.89
N GLU A 29 12.20 4.61 -9.31
CA GLU A 29 13.18 3.53 -9.41
C GLU A 29 13.46 2.88 -8.05
N GLU A 30 13.59 3.67 -6.98
CA GLU A 30 13.77 3.16 -5.62
C GLU A 30 12.56 2.32 -5.16
N GLN A 31 11.34 2.78 -5.45
CA GLN A 31 10.12 2.02 -5.14
C GLN A 31 10.07 0.70 -5.92
N LEU A 32 10.38 0.74 -7.21
CA LEU A 32 10.44 -0.46 -8.05
C LEU A 32 11.53 -1.42 -7.57
N ARG A 33 12.67 -0.91 -7.10
CA ARG A 33 13.75 -1.71 -6.51
C ARG A 33 13.26 -2.52 -5.31
N LYS A 34 12.46 -1.91 -4.42
CA LYS A 34 11.90 -2.57 -3.24
C LYS A 34 10.83 -3.60 -3.56
N LEU A 35 10.19 -3.49 -4.72
CA LEU A 35 9.22 -4.47 -5.23
C LEU A 35 9.86 -5.53 -6.14
N ARG A 36 11.19 -5.48 -6.38
CA ARG A 36 11.88 -6.48 -7.21
C ARG A 36 11.65 -7.89 -6.66
N GLY A 37 11.40 -8.83 -7.57
CA GLY A 37 11.13 -10.22 -7.23
C GLY A 37 9.68 -10.50 -6.85
N LEU A 38 8.80 -9.48 -6.79
CA LEU A 38 7.36 -9.68 -6.81
C LEU A 38 6.86 -9.68 -8.25
N ASP A 39 6.21 -10.77 -8.64
CA ASP A 39 5.45 -10.78 -9.88
C ASP A 39 4.26 -9.82 -9.78
N PRO A 40 3.88 -9.13 -10.87
CA PRO A 40 2.69 -8.30 -10.88
C PRO A 40 1.46 -9.07 -10.38
N PHE A 41 0.70 -8.47 -9.47
CA PHE A 41 -0.46 -9.09 -8.85
C PHE A 41 -1.67 -8.16 -8.89
N LYS A 42 -2.87 -8.75 -8.93
CA LYS A 42 -4.13 -8.02 -8.93
C LYS A 42 -4.56 -7.71 -7.50
N VAL A 43 -5.11 -6.51 -7.30
CA VAL A 43 -5.74 -6.10 -6.04
C VAL A 43 -7.01 -5.31 -6.33
N PRO A 44 -8.08 -5.49 -5.53
CA PRO A 44 -9.24 -4.62 -5.60
C PRO A 44 -8.93 -3.25 -4.98
N CYS A 45 -9.38 -2.19 -5.63
CA CYS A 45 -9.51 -0.88 -5.00
C CYS A 45 -10.84 -0.84 -4.23
N ALA A 46 -10.81 -0.37 -2.99
CA ALA A 46 -12.03 -0.18 -2.22
C ALA A 46 -12.90 0.92 -2.85
N THR A 47 -14.21 0.72 -2.84
CA THR A 47 -15.19 1.72 -3.31
C THR A 47 -15.58 2.69 -2.21
N SER A 48 -15.57 2.24 -0.95
CA SER A 48 -15.96 3.04 0.21
C SER A 48 -15.22 2.58 1.48
N PRO A 49 -14.30 3.38 2.03
CA PRO A 49 -13.78 4.64 1.45
C PRO A 49 -12.96 4.38 0.17
N PRO A 50 -13.02 5.28 -0.85
CA PRO A 50 -12.19 5.16 -2.04
C PRO A 50 -10.71 5.44 -1.74
N GLY A 51 -9.81 5.00 -2.62
CA GLY A 51 -8.36 5.24 -2.49
C GLY A 51 -7.60 4.18 -1.69
N TRP A 52 -8.31 3.21 -1.12
CA TRP A 52 -7.69 2.10 -0.38
C TRP A 52 -7.46 0.88 -1.26
N THR A 53 -6.32 0.22 -1.06
CA THR A 53 -6.07 -1.11 -1.61
C THR A 53 -6.61 -2.15 -0.64
N VAL A 54 -7.48 -3.05 -1.11
CA VAL A 54 -8.00 -4.14 -0.26
C VAL A 54 -6.94 -5.23 -0.17
N ILE A 55 -6.46 -5.51 1.04
CA ILE A 55 -5.43 -6.53 1.30
C ILE A 55 -6.01 -7.84 1.83
N GLN A 56 -7.23 -7.80 2.37
CA GLN A 56 -7.94 -8.91 2.96
C GLN A 56 -9.45 -8.62 2.86
N ARG A 57 -10.26 -9.62 2.53
CA ARG A 57 -11.73 -9.49 2.56
C ARG A 57 -12.40 -10.79 3.04
N ARG A 58 -13.33 -10.67 3.99
CA ARG A 58 -14.30 -11.70 4.41
C ARG A 58 -15.72 -11.15 4.31
N PHE A 59 -16.67 -11.97 3.90
CA PHE A 59 -18.11 -11.65 3.91
C PHE A 59 -19.04 -12.87 3.99
N ASP A 60 -18.66 -14.05 3.49
CA ASP A 60 -19.54 -15.24 3.42
C ASP A 60 -18.92 -16.55 3.92
N GLY A 61 -17.61 -16.57 4.19
CA GLY A 61 -16.90 -17.76 4.64
C GLY A 61 -16.64 -18.81 3.55
N SER A 62 -16.81 -18.45 2.28
CA SER A 62 -16.53 -19.34 1.13
C SER A 62 -15.05 -19.75 1.03
N GLU A 63 -14.15 -18.93 1.58
CA GLU A 63 -12.72 -19.17 1.56
C GLU A 63 -12.21 -19.65 2.93
N ASN A 64 -11.39 -20.69 2.93
CA ASN A 64 -10.76 -21.18 4.16
C ASN A 64 -9.58 -20.28 4.57
N PHE A 65 -9.61 -19.76 5.78
CA PHE A 65 -8.53 -18.94 6.37
C PHE A 65 -7.65 -19.73 7.36
N ASN A 66 -7.98 -20.99 7.64
CA ASN A 66 -7.07 -21.90 8.32
C ASN A 66 -6.09 -22.48 7.30
N ARG A 67 -5.01 -21.73 7.06
CA ARG A 67 -4.03 -21.93 5.99
C ARG A 67 -2.62 -22.10 6.55
N THR A 68 -1.75 -22.72 5.77
CA THR A 68 -0.34 -22.91 6.12
C THR A 68 0.44 -21.59 6.12
N TRP A 69 1.64 -21.61 6.71
CA TRP A 69 2.56 -20.47 6.68
C TRP A 69 2.86 -20.00 5.26
N ASP A 70 3.16 -20.93 4.36
CA ASP A 70 3.51 -20.61 2.97
C ASP A 70 2.33 -19.99 2.21
N GLU A 71 1.10 -20.42 2.51
CA GLU A 71 -0.10 -19.79 1.94
C GLU A 71 -0.31 -18.38 2.50
N TYR A 72 -0.08 -18.15 3.80
CA TYR A 72 -0.14 -16.79 4.35
C TYR A 72 0.96 -15.89 3.82
N LYS A 73 2.17 -16.42 3.59
CA LYS A 73 3.28 -15.72 2.96
C LYS A 73 2.91 -15.25 1.55
N ASN A 74 2.39 -16.18 0.73
CA ASN A 74 2.16 -15.94 -0.69
C ASN A 74 0.78 -15.33 -0.99
N GLY A 75 -0.20 -15.47 -0.09
CA GLY A 75 -1.59 -15.10 -0.31
C GLY A 75 -2.43 -16.24 -0.88
N PHE A 76 -3.75 -16.12 -0.74
CA PHE A 76 -4.74 -17.13 -1.15
C PHE A 76 -6.12 -16.49 -1.38
N GLY A 77 -7.03 -17.27 -1.99
CA GLY A 77 -8.40 -16.86 -2.33
C GLY A 77 -8.53 -16.12 -3.66
N ASP A 78 -9.70 -15.52 -3.88
CA ASP A 78 -10.04 -14.80 -5.12
C ASP A 78 -10.23 -13.31 -4.82
N VAL A 79 -9.52 -12.45 -5.55
CA VAL A 79 -9.66 -10.97 -5.47
C VAL A 79 -11.07 -10.49 -5.82
N SER A 80 -11.87 -11.30 -6.48
CA SER A 80 -13.29 -11.08 -6.77
C SER A 80 -14.21 -11.54 -5.63
N GLY A 81 -13.71 -12.39 -4.72
CA GLY A 81 -14.39 -12.97 -3.57
C GLY A 81 -13.66 -12.72 -2.24
N GLU A 82 -13.55 -13.75 -1.40
CA GLU A 82 -12.76 -13.71 -0.17
C GLU A 82 -11.29 -14.04 -0.47
N PHE A 83 -10.37 -13.27 0.11
CA PHE A 83 -8.94 -13.46 -0.13
C PHE A 83 -8.06 -12.83 0.93
N PHE A 84 -6.78 -13.19 0.89
CA PHE A 84 -5.70 -12.51 1.55
C PHE A 84 -4.52 -12.32 0.58
N ILE A 85 -3.99 -11.10 0.50
CA ILE A 85 -3.00 -10.71 -0.51
C ILE A 85 -1.63 -11.41 -0.35
N GLY A 86 -1.28 -11.79 0.88
CA GLY A 86 0.01 -12.39 1.25
C GLY A 86 0.93 -11.46 2.04
N LEU A 87 1.59 -12.01 3.06
CA LEU A 87 2.47 -11.27 3.97
C LEU A 87 3.72 -10.72 3.27
N GLU A 88 4.29 -11.45 2.31
CA GLU A 88 5.47 -10.95 1.60
C GLU A 88 5.13 -9.68 0.80
N LYS A 89 3.97 -9.68 0.14
CA LYS A 89 3.50 -8.51 -0.61
C LYS A 89 3.26 -7.32 0.33
N LEU A 90 2.62 -7.55 1.47
CA LEU A 90 2.39 -6.52 2.49
C LEU A 90 3.70 -5.93 3.03
N HIS A 91 4.68 -6.79 3.33
CA HIS A 91 5.98 -6.37 3.85
C HIS A 91 6.68 -5.44 2.86
N ARG A 92 6.79 -5.86 1.59
CA ARG A 92 7.42 -5.07 0.53
C ARG A 92 6.69 -3.76 0.28
N MET A 93 5.36 -3.77 0.28
CA MET A 93 4.56 -2.55 0.15
C MET A 93 4.82 -1.59 1.31
N ALA A 94 4.83 -2.06 2.56
CA ALA A 94 5.07 -1.24 3.74
C ALA A 94 6.53 -0.73 3.87
N GLU A 95 7.49 -1.37 3.19
CA GLU A 95 8.86 -0.87 3.09
C GLU A 95 9.03 0.25 2.05
N THR A 96 8.18 0.28 1.02
CA THR A 96 8.29 1.28 -0.07
C THR A 96 7.94 2.68 0.39
N ARG A 97 6.92 2.82 1.25
CA ARG A 97 6.42 4.09 1.77
C ARG A 97 5.62 3.85 3.06
N PRO A 98 5.42 4.88 3.90
CA PRO A 98 4.44 4.82 4.97
C PRO A 98 3.05 4.47 4.42
N LEU A 99 2.33 3.60 5.12
CA LEU A 99 0.98 3.17 4.78
C LEU A 99 0.09 3.35 5.99
N GLU A 100 -1.16 3.74 5.75
CA GLU A 100 -2.21 3.69 6.75
C GLU A 100 -2.89 2.31 6.70
N LEU A 101 -3.54 1.90 7.80
CA LEU A 101 -4.35 0.68 7.85
C LEU A 101 -5.79 1.02 8.21
N TYR A 102 -6.73 0.57 7.39
CA TYR A 102 -8.16 0.72 7.62
C TYR A 102 -8.80 -0.66 7.76
N ILE A 103 -9.45 -0.91 8.89
CA ILE A 103 -10.14 -2.15 9.21
C ILE A 103 -11.63 -1.85 9.25
N LYS A 104 -12.42 -2.56 8.44
CA LYS A 104 -13.88 -2.49 8.41
C LYS A 104 -14.44 -3.81 8.91
N LEU A 105 -15.24 -3.77 9.97
CA LEU A 105 -15.86 -4.96 10.56
C LEU A 105 -17.38 -4.84 10.47
N GLY A 106 -18.01 -5.80 9.77
CA GLY A 106 -19.45 -5.96 9.77
C GLY A 106 -19.88 -6.95 10.86
N THR A 107 -20.96 -6.63 11.56
CA THR A 107 -21.62 -7.57 12.47
C THR A 107 -22.76 -8.28 11.75
N VAL A 108 -23.18 -9.43 12.29
CA VAL A 108 -24.33 -10.21 11.78
C VAL A 108 -25.62 -9.39 11.76
N ASN A 109 -25.74 -8.39 12.64
CA ASN A 109 -26.91 -7.53 12.74
C ASN A 109 -26.89 -6.36 11.73
N GLY A 110 -25.93 -6.35 10.80
CA GLY A 110 -25.78 -5.33 9.76
C GLY A 110 -25.07 -4.04 10.22
N THR A 111 -24.65 -3.94 11.48
CA THR A 111 -23.86 -2.79 11.93
C THR A 111 -22.43 -2.91 11.41
N THR A 112 -21.84 -1.79 10.99
CA THR A 112 -20.45 -1.73 10.55
C THR A 112 -19.66 -0.81 11.47
N THR A 113 -18.54 -1.30 11.99
CA THR A 113 -17.55 -0.50 12.70
C THR A 113 -16.28 -0.40 11.89
N TYR A 114 -15.47 0.61 12.18
CA TYR A 114 -14.19 0.84 11.53
C TYR A 114 -13.12 1.20 12.55
N ALA A 115 -11.87 0.88 12.22
CA ALA A 115 -10.67 1.28 12.94
C ALA A 115 -9.66 1.76 11.90
N GLN A 116 -9.12 2.97 12.09
CA GLN A 116 -8.09 3.51 11.22
C GLN A 116 -6.82 3.79 12.03
N TYR A 117 -5.69 3.55 11.38
CA TYR A 117 -4.35 3.64 11.92
C TYR A 117 -3.45 4.40 10.96
N ASP A 118 -2.69 5.36 11.47
CA ASP A 118 -1.87 6.29 10.66
C ASP A 118 -0.49 5.76 10.23
N ASP A 119 -0.10 4.56 10.68
CA ASP A 119 1.07 3.83 10.20
C ASP A 119 0.80 2.33 10.16
N PHE A 120 1.54 1.61 9.33
CA PHE A 120 1.47 0.18 9.19
C PHE A 120 2.80 -0.35 8.66
N LYS A 121 3.49 -1.11 9.51
CA LYS A 121 4.73 -1.80 9.16
C LYS A 121 4.75 -3.22 9.68
N ILE A 122 5.15 -4.13 8.80
CA ILE A 122 5.40 -5.53 9.16
C ILE A 122 6.84 -5.91 8.81
N GLY A 123 7.42 -6.80 9.62
CA GLY A 123 8.76 -7.31 9.42
C GLY A 123 8.88 -8.22 8.20
N SER A 124 10.11 -8.60 7.89
CA SER A 124 10.41 -9.57 6.84
C SER A 124 10.05 -11.00 7.26
N GLU A 125 10.15 -11.95 6.34
CA GLU A 125 9.99 -13.38 6.66
C GLU A 125 10.93 -13.85 7.78
N LYS A 126 12.18 -13.36 7.81
CA LYS A 126 13.16 -13.67 8.86
C LYS A 126 12.73 -13.19 10.25
N GLU A 127 11.84 -12.20 10.29
CA GLU A 127 11.24 -11.63 11.49
C GLU A 127 9.83 -12.16 11.71
N TYR A 128 9.45 -13.23 11.02
CA TYR A 128 8.15 -13.87 11.08
C TYR A 128 6.99 -12.91 10.77
N TYR A 129 7.22 -11.94 9.87
CA TYR A 129 6.24 -10.91 9.51
C TYR A 129 5.64 -10.16 10.71
N LYS A 130 6.41 -10.02 11.81
CA LYS A 130 5.97 -9.36 13.03
C LYS A 130 5.43 -7.95 12.73
N LEU A 131 4.27 -7.62 13.29
CA LEU A 131 3.75 -6.25 13.28
C LEU A 131 4.73 -5.33 14.03
N LYS A 132 5.41 -4.45 13.29
CA LYS A 132 6.44 -3.55 13.81
C LYS A 132 5.86 -2.23 14.29
N ASN A 133 4.89 -1.70 13.56
CA ASN A 133 4.19 -0.47 13.91
C ASN A 133 2.77 -0.49 13.34
N ILE A 134 1.84 0.09 14.08
CA ILE A 134 0.45 0.33 13.64
C ILE A 134 0.03 1.78 13.92
N GLY A 135 0.95 2.65 14.34
CA GLY A 135 0.64 4.08 14.54
C GLY A 135 -0.41 4.34 15.63
N LYS A 136 -1.10 5.48 15.51
CA LYS A 136 -2.19 5.90 16.40
C LYS A 136 -3.53 5.48 15.81
N TYR A 137 -4.42 5.08 16.71
CA TYR A 137 -5.83 4.85 16.39
C TYR A 137 -6.57 6.18 16.24
N SER A 138 -7.42 6.29 15.22
CA SER A 138 -8.36 7.40 14.99
C SER A 138 -9.80 6.92 14.92
#